data_AF-A0A3M6TH59-F1
#
_entry.id   AF-A0A3M6TH59-F1
#
_cell.length_a   1.000
_cell.length_b   1.000
_cell.length_c   1.000
_cell.angle_alpha   90.00
_cell.angle_beta   90.00
_cell.angle_gamma   90.00
#
_symmetry.space_group_name_H-M   'P 1'
#
loop_
_entity.id
_entity.type
_entity.pdbx_description
1 polymer ?
#
loop_
_entity_poly.entity_id
_entity_poly.type
_entity_poly.pdbx_seq_one_letter_code
_entity_poly.pdbx_strand_id
1 'polypeptide(L)'
;MKILAFLLAYLFLPLCGGRVHTKHAELQDDACKELLETATYETHTLMEILYESSCQPKGWEGFFNRKDVKAMMQYISNRLKSDSQNEGLGLNPKIGWIFRAFHMVSPDEVKAIIMGQDPAPQPGLATGLSFSLDPTVHPREVQSVLRVILEARNEGYCVNTSVGSLESWARQGVLLLNKALTLVHNKIGSHLSLWKDFSNEIMKYINEEINPSVWILWGSEAKSLEKKIDKSKHYIVKGGHPSPRAPGRKFFCQNYFTCSNEWLCAKKRGTIDWNLVPLPCKKHASRLFTRKYSDPGFYEGDDCLVWKKSGFVFSRRNEVHCSFLGGKQKAAVDSHFDDCEDLLETATYQTHTLMELLYTFNCKPLGWEGFFDRADVMQMMEVISEQIQYDSQVENYGINPDIGNVFRAFNMVSPEELRAVILGQDPAPQPGLATGLAFSLDPSVDPSEVPSVQRVILEARNGGYCVNASDGVLVKWAEEGVLLLNTALTLIQNEIGSHLELWENFTQAAIDYTNENTNPSVWILWGSHAKAFESSIDRSKHYILKGGHPSPNADGKYFFCHNYFACASEWLCEKGRGMIDWNLLPLPCQKHASRLYHRIYEDPGYCNGDLCEMWYCPY
;
A
#
# COMPACT_ATOMS: atom_id res chain seq x y z
N MET A 1 12.62 -49.70 51.97
CA MET A 1 13.10 -49.66 50.58
C MET A 1 12.10 -50.37 49.69
N LYS A 2 11.76 -49.78 48.54
CA LYS A 2 10.72 -50.17 47.55
C LYS A 2 9.30 -49.61 47.76
N ILE A 3 9.21 -48.32 48.08
CA ILE A 3 8.08 -47.46 47.65
C ILE A 3 8.71 -46.17 47.13
N LEU A 4 9.41 -46.24 45.99
CA LEU A 4 9.90 -45.05 45.26
C LEU A 4 10.38 -45.42 43.84
N ALA A 5 9.70 -46.32 43.14
CA ALA A 5 10.09 -46.77 41.80
C ALA A 5 8.94 -46.85 40.78
N PHE A 6 7.78 -46.24 41.07
CA PHE A 6 6.60 -46.32 40.19
C PHE A 6 5.98 -44.97 39.81
N LEU A 7 6.62 -43.84 40.12
CA LEU A 7 6.07 -42.49 39.87
C LEU A 7 6.99 -41.54 39.10
N LEU A 8 8.00 -42.06 38.38
CA LEU A 8 8.94 -41.26 37.57
C LEU A 8 9.25 -41.91 36.22
N ALA A 9 8.22 -42.30 35.47
CA ALA A 9 8.36 -42.75 34.08
C ALA A 9 7.23 -42.25 33.14
N TYR A 10 6.49 -41.21 33.54
CA TYR A 10 5.38 -40.64 32.75
C TYR A 10 5.50 -39.13 32.51
N LEU A 11 6.70 -38.57 32.63
CA LEU A 11 7.01 -37.21 32.21
C LEU A 11 8.30 -37.29 31.38
N PHE A 12 8.25 -36.77 30.16
CA PHE A 12 9.27 -36.80 29.09
C PHE A 12 9.24 -37.99 28.11
N LEU A 13 8.20 -38.02 27.28
CA LEU A 13 8.31 -38.42 25.87
C LEU A 13 7.55 -37.36 25.05
N PRO A 14 8.14 -36.78 24.00
CA PRO A 14 7.41 -35.88 23.12
C PRO A 14 6.37 -36.72 22.36
N LEU A 15 5.11 -36.33 22.45
CA LEU A 15 4.07 -36.76 21.53
C LEU A 15 4.42 -36.20 20.14
N CYS A 16 5.34 -36.84 19.44
CA CYS A 16 5.32 -36.87 17.99
C CYS A 16 4.07 -37.65 17.59
N GLY A 17 2.96 -36.92 17.42
CA GLY A 17 1.80 -37.41 16.70
C GLY A 17 2.14 -37.57 15.22
N GLY A 18 2.96 -38.57 14.89
CA GLY A 18 3.10 -39.04 13.53
C GLY A 18 1.78 -39.69 13.12
N ARG A 19 1.06 -39.08 12.16
CA ARG A 19 -0.03 -39.76 11.46
C ARG A 19 0.52 -41.09 10.94
N VAL A 20 -0.05 -42.19 11.39
CA VAL A 20 0.09 -43.48 10.70
C VAL A 20 -0.70 -43.34 9.40
N HIS A 21 -0.06 -42.81 8.36
CA HIS A 21 -0.56 -42.90 7.00
C HIS A 21 -0.43 -44.38 6.59
N THR A 22 -1.55 -45.05 6.41
CA THR A 22 -1.58 -46.44 5.94
C THR A 22 -1.24 -46.45 4.44
N LYS A 23 -0.48 -47.47 3.97
CA LYS A 23 -0.15 -47.63 2.53
C LYS A 23 -1.37 -47.55 1.60
N HIS A 24 -2.54 -47.96 2.07
CA HIS A 24 -3.79 -47.87 1.33
C HIS A 24 -4.26 -46.42 1.09
N ALA A 25 -4.09 -45.53 2.08
CA ALA A 25 -4.45 -44.12 1.92
C ALA A 25 -3.51 -43.39 0.95
N GLU A 26 -2.22 -43.72 0.95
CA GLU A 26 -1.24 -43.17 0.00
C GLU A 26 -1.54 -43.62 -1.44
N LEU A 27 -1.84 -44.90 -1.66
CA LEU A 27 -2.20 -45.43 -2.97
C LEU A 27 -3.49 -44.80 -3.52
N GLN A 28 -4.46 -44.50 -2.66
CA GLN A 28 -5.70 -43.83 -3.06
C GLN A 28 -5.45 -42.35 -3.42
N ASP A 29 -4.61 -41.65 -2.66
CA ASP A 29 -4.24 -40.25 -2.94
C ASP A 29 -3.52 -40.14 -4.30
N ASP A 30 -2.67 -41.11 -4.66
CA ASP A 30 -1.97 -41.11 -5.96
C ASP A 30 -2.90 -41.44 -7.14
N ALA A 31 -3.83 -42.40 -6.96
CA ALA A 31 -4.84 -42.70 -7.97
C ALA A 31 -5.75 -41.49 -8.25
N CYS A 32 -6.14 -40.75 -7.21
CA CYS A 32 -6.93 -39.53 -7.38
C CYS A 32 -6.15 -38.43 -8.09
N LYS A 33 -4.85 -38.23 -7.82
CA LYS A 33 -4.04 -37.25 -8.56
C LYS A 33 -3.99 -37.59 -10.05
N GLU A 34 -3.75 -38.86 -10.39
CA GLU A 34 -3.71 -39.30 -11.79
C GLU A 34 -5.07 -39.10 -12.48
N LEU A 35 -6.17 -39.44 -11.81
CA LEU A 35 -7.51 -39.22 -12.32
C LEU A 35 -7.81 -37.73 -12.55
N LEU A 36 -7.48 -36.85 -11.61
CA LEU A 36 -7.76 -35.42 -11.71
C LEU A 36 -6.96 -34.73 -12.85
N GLU A 37 -5.79 -35.27 -13.21
CA GLU A 37 -4.99 -34.76 -14.33
C GLU A 37 -5.45 -35.29 -15.70
N THR A 38 -5.98 -36.52 -15.75
CA THR A 38 -6.31 -37.21 -17.01
C THR A 38 -7.80 -37.17 -17.36
N ALA A 39 -8.69 -36.93 -16.39
CA ALA A 39 -10.13 -36.92 -16.61
C ALA A 39 -10.57 -35.81 -17.57
N THR A 40 -11.47 -36.17 -18.48
CA THR A 40 -12.09 -35.27 -19.46
C THR A 40 -13.61 -35.34 -19.37
N TYR A 41 -14.30 -34.36 -19.94
CA TYR A 41 -15.77 -34.34 -19.93
C TYR A 41 -16.39 -35.47 -20.77
N GLU A 42 -15.61 -36.10 -21.66
CA GLU A 42 -15.99 -37.26 -22.46
C GLU A 42 -15.83 -38.58 -21.70
N THR A 43 -14.90 -38.63 -20.75
CA THR A 43 -14.53 -39.89 -20.07
C THR A 43 -15.17 -40.03 -18.70
N HIS A 44 -15.43 -38.91 -18.00
CA HIS A 44 -15.92 -38.92 -16.62
C HIS A 44 -16.96 -37.83 -16.38
N THR A 45 -17.79 -38.07 -15.37
CA THR A 45 -18.69 -37.09 -14.78
C THR A 45 -18.16 -36.61 -13.43
N LEU A 46 -18.68 -35.48 -12.95
CA LEU A 46 -18.27 -34.93 -11.67
C LEU A 46 -18.66 -35.85 -10.49
N MET A 47 -19.79 -36.55 -10.62
CA MET A 47 -20.25 -37.52 -9.62
C MET A 47 -19.35 -38.75 -9.53
N GLU A 48 -18.90 -39.28 -10.66
CA GLU A 48 -17.96 -40.41 -10.71
C GLU A 48 -16.65 -40.02 -10.01
N ILE A 49 -16.07 -38.87 -10.35
CA ILE A 49 -14.84 -38.37 -9.74
C ILE A 49 -15.00 -38.20 -8.22
N LEU A 50 -16.02 -37.47 -7.78
CA LEU A 50 -16.18 -37.13 -6.36
C LEU A 50 -16.59 -38.33 -5.51
N TYR A 51 -17.52 -39.16 -5.96
CA TYR A 51 -18.21 -40.10 -5.07
C TYR A 51 -18.02 -41.57 -5.43
N GLU A 52 -17.70 -41.91 -6.68
CA GLU A 52 -17.43 -43.30 -7.06
C GLU A 52 -15.93 -43.61 -6.93
N SER A 53 -15.08 -42.72 -7.46
CA SER A 53 -13.62 -42.77 -7.29
C SER A 53 -13.15 -42.20 -5.95
N SER A 54 -14.07 -41.62 -5.16
CA SER A 54 -13.80 -41.05 -3.83
C SER A 54 -12.72 -39.95 -3.84
N CYS A 55 -12.63 -39.17 -4.91
CA CYS A 55 -11.65 -38.07 -5.04
C CYS A 55 -12.23 -36.73 -4.57
N GLN A 56 -12.83 -36.73 -3.38
CA GLN A 56 -13.28 -35.50 -2.74
C GLN A 56 -12.09 -34.67 -2.25
N PRO A 57 -12.18 -33.33 -2.22
CA PRO A 57 -11.13 -32.52 -1.62
C PRO A 57 -10.91 -32.85 -0.14
N LYS A 58 -9.66 -33.19 0.19
CA LYS A 58 -9.27 -33.63 1.53
C LYS A 58 -9.51 -32.53 2.57
N GLY A 59 -10.11 -32.90 3.70
CA GLY A 59 -10.52 -31.98 4.76
C GLY A 59 -11.88 -31.31 4.51
N TRP A 60 -12.40 -31.31 3.28
CA TRP A 60 -13.71 -30.75 2.94
C TRP A 60 -14.84 -31.80 2.98
N GLU A 61 -14.59 -33.01 3.50
CA GLU A 61 -15.57 -34.09 3.54
C GLU A 61 -16.82 -33.67 4.32
N GLY A 62 -16.66 -32.87 5.38
CA GLY A 62 -17.76 -32.32 6.16
C GLY A 62 -18.73 -31.44 5.34
N PHE A 63 -18.23 -30.82 4.26
CA PHE A 63 -19.04 -30.07 3.32
C PHE A 63 -19.57 -30.97 2.19
N PHE A 64 -18.69 -31.70 1.48
CA PHE A 64 -19.06 -32.48 0.29
C PHE A 64 -19.94 -33.70 0.59
N ASN A 65 -19.95 -34.21 1.83
CA ASN A 65 -20.82 -35.32 2.24
C ASN A 65 -22.20 -34.87 2.75
N ARG A 66 -22.48 -33.57 2.85
CA ARG A 66 -23.83 -33.10 3.14
C ARG A 66 -24.79 -33.53 2.04
N LYS A 67 -25.99 -33.98 2.43
CA LYS A 67 -26.99 -34.52 1.49
C LYS A 67 -27.43 -33.50 0.44
N ASP A 68 -27.59 -32.25 0.85
CA ASP A 68 -27.96 -31.13 -0.03
C ASP A 68 -26.84 -30.80 -1.01
N VAL A 69 -25.58 -30.74 -0.54
CA VAL A 69 -24.41 -30.52 -1.41
C VAL A 69 -24.27 -31.66 -2.44
N LYS A 70 -24.45 -32.92 -2.03
CA LYS A 70 -24.43 -34.06 -2.96
C LYS A 70 -25.53 -33.96 -4.02
N ALA A 71 -26.72 -33.50 -3.66
CA ALA A 71 -27.81 -33.25 -4.62
C ALA A 71 -27.45 -32.12 -5.59
N MET A 72 -26.81 -31.03 -5.12
CA MET A 72 -26.29 -29.96 -5.97
C MET A 72 -25.23 -30.49 -6.94
N MET A 73 -24.29 -31.32 -6.47
CA MET A 73 -23.27 -31.95 -7.31
C MET A 73 -23.87 -32.85 -8.38
N GLN A 74 -24.92 -33.61 -8.06
CA GLN A 74 -25.62 -34.41 -9.06
C GLN A 74 -26.24 -33.54 -10.16
N TYR A 75 -26.93 -32.46 -9.77
CA TYR A 75 -27.52 -31.52 -10.73
C TYR A 75 -26.45 -30.87 -11.61
N ILE A 76 -25.38 -30.36 -11.01
CA ILE A 76 -24.26 -29.74 -11.72
C ILE A 76 -23.60 -30.74 -12.66
N SER A 77 -23.31 -31.96 -12.20
CA SER A 77 -22.71 -33.03 -13.01
C SER A 77 -23.55 -33.35 -14.24
N ASN A 78 -24.86 -33.49 -14.08
CA ASN A 78 -25.78 -33.75 -15.20
C ASN A 78 -25.78 -32.59 -16.20
N ARG A 79 -25.78 -31.34 -15.70
CA ARG A 79 -25.75 -30.16 -16.55
C ARG A 79 -24.44 -30.06 -17.34
N LEU A 80 -23.29 -30.26 -16.69
CA LEU A 80 -21.98 -30.22 -17.35
C LEU A 80 -21.83 -31.32 -18.40
N LYS A 81 -22.35 -32.53 -18.14
CA LYS A 81 -22.40 -33.61 -19.15
C LYS A 81 -23.25 -33.23 -20.36
N SER A 82 -24.39 -32.60 -20.12
CA SER A 82 -25.24 -32.11 -21.22
C SER A 82 -24.57 -30.97 -22.00
N ASP A 83 -23.88 -30.05 -21.31
CA ASP A 83 -23.21 -28.93 -21.96
C ASP A 83 -21.99 -29.38 -22.77
N SER A 84 -21.22 -30.37 -22.30
CA SER A 84 -20.05 -30.92 -23.02
C SER A 84 -20.41 -31.75 -24.26
N GLN A 85 -21.62 -32.31 -24.33
CA GLN A 85 -22.09 -33.09 -25.48
C GLN A 85 -22.61 -32.21 -26.63
N ASN A 86 -22.81 -30.91 -26.41
CA ASN A 86 -23.23 -30.01 -27.48
C ASN A 86 -22.03 -29.70 -28.40
N GLU A 87 -22.12 -30.13 -29.66
CA GLU A 87 -21.08 -29.88 -30.66
C GLU A 87 -20.73 -28.38 -30.72
N GLY A 88 -19.44 -28.07 -30.56
CA GLY A 88 -18.91 -26.71 -30.57
C GLY A 88 -18.86 -25.99 -29.21
N LEU A 89 -19.37 -26.59 -28.12
CA LEU A 89 -19.26 -26.04 -26.76
C LEU A 89 -18.20 -26.78 -25.95
N GLY A 90 -17.00 -26.21 -25.85
CA GLY A 90 -16.02 -26.67 -24.88
C GLY A 90 -16.24 -26.04 -23.50
N LEU A 91 -15.79 -26.72 -22.45
CA LEU A 91 -15.92 -26.28 -21.06
C LEU A 91 -14.54 -26.03 -20.44
N ASN A 92 -14.46 -25.00 -19.61
CA ASN A 92 -13.29 -24.67 -18.80
C ASN A 92 -13.66 -24.71 -17.31
N PRO A 93 -12.72 -25.08 -16.41
CA PRO A 93 -11.44 -25.77 -16.69
C PRO A 93 -11.69 -27.23 -17.10
N LYS A 94 -10.62 -28.04 -17.23
CA LYS A 94 -10.75 -29.51 -17.29
C LYS A 94 -11.57 -30.02 -16.11
N ILE A 95 -12.35 -31.10 -16.30
CA ILE A 95 -13.28 -31.59 -15.27
C ILE A 95 -12.59 -31.93 -13.95
N GLY A 96 -11.39 -32.53 -13.99
CA GLY A 96 -10.60 -32.85 -12.78
C GLY A 96 -10.03 -31.61 -12.07
N TRP A 97 -10.02 -30.44 -12.71
CA TRP A 97 -9.52 -29.20 -12.12
C TRP A 97 -10.64 -28.31 -11.55
N ILE A 98 -11.93 -28.69 -11.66
CA ILE A 98 -13.06 -27.90 -11.15
C ILE A 98 -12.91 -27.54 -9.67
N PHE A 99 -12.46 -28.50 -8.84
CA PHE A 99 -12.25 -28.31 -7.40
C PHE A 99 -10.78 -28.15 -7.00
N ARG A 100 -9.90 -27.80 -7.94
CA ARG A 100 -8.44 -27.74 -7.69
C ARG A 100 -8.09 -26.83 -6.51
N ALA A 101 -8.77 -25.69 -6.35
CA ALA A 101 -8.58 -24.80 -5.20
C ALA A 101 -8.80 -25.52 -3.85
N PHE A 102 -9.83 -26.37 -3.74
CA PHE A 102 -10.14 -27.14 -2.54
C PHE A 102 -9.17 -28.32 -2.34
N HIS A 103 -8.65 -28.92 -3.42
CA HIS A 103 -7.61 -29.95 -3.33
C HIS A 103 -6.26 -29.40 -2.86
N MET A 104 -6.00 -28.11 -3.10
CA MET A 104 -4.75 -27.45 -2.71
C MET A 104 -4.77 -26.87 -1.29
N VAL A 105 -5.97 -26.54 -0.78
CA VAL A 105 -6.12 -25.86 0.50
C VAL A 105 -7.21 -26.54 1.31
N SER A 106 -6.84 -27.20 2.40
CA SER A 106 -7.82 -27.75 3.35
C SER A 106 -8.48 -26.64 4.17
N PRO A 107 -9.67 -26.85 4.77
CA PRO A 107 -10.38 -25.79 5.49
C PRO A 107 -9.56 -25.12 6.59
N ASP A 108 -8.80 -25.91 7.37
CA ASP A 108 -8.01 -25.40 8.49
C ASP A 108 -6.83 -24.52 8.06
N GLU A 109 -6.33 -24.74 6.83
CA GLU A 109 -5.20 -24.01 6.25
C GLU A 109 -5.62 -22.67 5.63
N VAL A 110 -6.92 -22.44 5.40
CA VAL A 110 -7.40 -21.21 4.73
C VAL A 110 -7.03 -19.98 5.57
N LYS A 111 -6.11 -19.17 5.03
CA LYS A 111 -5.70 -17.86 5.57
C LYS A 111 -6.34 -16.71 4.80
N ALA A 112 -6.37 -16.80 3.48
CA ALA A 112 -6.97 -15.78 2.61
C ALA A 112 -7.79 -16.42 1.49
N ILE A 113 -8.76 -15.67 0.97
CA ILE A 113 -9.66 -16.08 -0.11
C ILE A 113 -9.66 -14.97 -1.15
N ILE A 114 -9.26 -15.29 -2.39
CA ILE A 114 -9.32 -14.36 -3.52
C ILE A 114 -10.49 -14.78 -4.41
N MET A 115 -11.55 -13.96 -4.44
CA MET A 115 -12.78 -14.28 -5.16
C MET A 115 -12.74 -13.78 -6.61
N GLY A 116 -12.67 -14.72 -7.54
CA GLY A 116 -12.92 -14.52 -8.96
C GLY A 116 -14.39 -14.72 -9.33
N GLN A 117 -14.78 -14.27 -10.52
CA GLN A 117 -16.13 -14.45 -11.03
C GLN A 117 -16.31 -15.82 -11.71
N ASP A 118 -15.51 -16.06 -12.75
CA ASP A 118 -15.52 -17.25 -13.60
C ASP A 118 -14.06 -17.68 -13.89
N PRO A 119 -13.81 -18.93 -14.34
CA PRO A 119 -12.51 -19.33 -14.87
C PRO A 119 -12.06 -18.47 -16.07
N ALA A 120 -10.82 -18.65 -16.52
CA ALA A 120 -10.37 -18.00 -17.76
C ALA A 120 -11.25 -18.46 -18.95
N PRO A 121 -11.84 -17.53 -19.74
CA PRO A 121 -12.78 -17.88 -20.79
C PRO A 121 -12.13 -18.56 -21.99
N GLN A 122 -10.84 -18.32 -22.23
CA GLN A 122 -10.10 -18.88 -23.36
C GLN A 122 -9.85 -20.39 -23.17
N PRO A 123 -10.05 -21.22 -24.21
CA PRO A 123 -9.78 -22.66 -24.14
C PRO A 123 -8.37 -22.97 -23.61
N GLY A 124 -8.28 -23.88 -22.63
CA GLY A 124 -7.00 -24.38 -22.11
C GLY A 124 -6.27 -23.46 -21.11
N LEU A 125 -6.73 -22.22 -20.88
CA LEU A 125 -6.07 -21.32 -19.93
C LEU A 125 -6.58 -21.46 -18.48
N ALA A 126 -7.74 -22.06 -18.28
CA ALA A 126 -8.34 -22.18 -16.96
C ALA A 126 -7.69 -23.32 -16.16
N THR A 127 -7.09 -22.96 -15.02
CA THR A 127 -6.36 -23.91 -14.16
C THR A 127 -7.18 -24.50 -13.02
N GLY A 128 -8.41 -24.03 -12.81
CA GLY A 128 -9.20 -24.32 -11.60
C GLY A 128 -8.90 -23.40 -10.42
N LEU A 129 -7.93 -22.48 -10.56
CA LEU A 129 -7.57 -21.45 -9.58
C LEU A 129 -7.92 -20.07 -10.13
N SER A 130 -8.58 -19.22 -9.35
CA SER A 130 -8.87 -17.83 -9.74
C SER A 130 -7.57 -17.04 -9.94
N PHE A 131 -7.52 -16.20 -10.98
CA PHE A 131 -6.37 -15.34 -11.32
C PHE A 131 -5.02 -16.06 -11.48
N SER A 132 -4.99 -17.37 -11.72
CA SER A 132 -3.77 -18.14 -11.92
C SER A 132 -3.77 -18.85 -13.27
N LEU A 133 -2.63 -18.84 -13.94
CA LEU A 133 -2.39 -19.53 -15.20
C LEU A 133 -1.50 -20.75 -14.99
N ASP A 134 -1.45 -21.60 -16.01
CA ASP A 134 -0.42 -22.62 -16.11
C ASP A 134 0.96 -21.92 -16.16
N PRO A 135 2.01 -22.45 -15.48
CA PRO A 135 3.34 -21.84 -15.47
C PRO A 135 3.96 -21.63 -16.85
N THR A 136 3.52 -22.38 -17.87
CA THR A 136 3.99 -22.27 -19.26
C THR A 136 3.34 -21.13 -20.04
N VAL A 137 2.21 -20.59 -19.55
CA VAL A 137 1.47 -19.51 -20.21
C VAL A 137 1.97 -18.16 -19.72
N HIS A 138 2.30 -17.25 -20.65
CA HIS A 138 2.78 -15.93 -20.29
C HIS A 138 1.63 -15.05 -19.78
N PRO A 139 1.78 -14.34 -18.64
CA PRO A 139 0.75 -13.45 -18.08
C PRO A 139 0.17 -12.38 -19.02
N ARG A 140 0.87 -12.01 -20.11
CA ARG A 140 0.41 -11.01 -21.08
C ARG A 140 -0.81 -11.49 -21.87
N GLU A 141 -1.01 -12.81 -21.95
CA GLU A 141 -2.17 -13.42 -22.58
C GLU A 141 -3.45 -13.18 -21.76
N VAL A 142 -3.32 -13.07 -20.43
CA VAL A 142 -4.44 -12.82 -19.51
C VAL A 142 -4.12 -11.60 -18.64
N GLN A 143 -4.41 -10.42 -19.17
CA GLN A 143 -4.08 -9.12 -18.58
C GLN A 143 -4.50 -8.97 -17.11
N SER A 144 -5.58 -9.59 -16.67
CA SER A 144 -5.98 -9.57 -15.26
C SER A 144 -4.98 -10.27 -14.33
N VAL A 145 -4.38 -11.38 -14.77
CA VAL A 145 -3.35 -12.10 -14.02
C VAL A 145 -2.08 -11.23 -13.95
N LEU A 146 -1.69 -10.63 -15.09
CA LEU A 146 -0.55 -9.71 -15.12
C LEU A 146 -0.75 -8.53 -14.15
N ARG A 147 -1.95 -7.93 -14.08
CA ARG A 147 -2.20 -6.84 -13.13
C ARG A 147 -2.09 -7.29 -11.68
N VAL A 148 -2.58 -8.48 -11.33
CA VAL A 148 -2.41 -9.05 -9.97
C VAL A 148 -0.93 -9.22 -9.61
N ILE A 149 -0.13 -9.73 -10.55
CA ILE A 149 1.32 -9.88 -10.37
C ILE A 149 2.02 -8.52 -10.20
N LEU A 150 1.62 -7.52 -11.00
CA LEU A 150 2.17 -6.16 -10.90
C LEU A 150 1.78 -5.48 -9.60
N GLU A 151 0.56 -5.69 -9.08
CA GLU A 151 0.19 -5.15 -7.77
C GLU A 151 1.01 -5.80 -6.65
N ALA A 152 1.27 -7.10 -6.70
CA ALA A 152 2.19 -7.74 -5.74
C ALA A 152 3.59 -7.11 -5.82
N ARG A 153 4.09 -6.79 -7.03
CA ARG A 153 5.33 -6.03 -7.19
C ARG A 153 5.27 -4.63 -6.57
N ASN A 154 4.16 -3.92 -6.76
CA ASN A 154 3.95 -2.57 -6.25
C ASN A 154 3.89 -2.52 -4.73
N GLU A 155 3.51 -3.63 -4.09
CA GLU A 155 3.56 -3.81 -2.63
C GLU A 155 4.94 -4.31 -2.12
N GLY A 156 5.95 -4.37 -3.00
CA GLY A 156 7.31 -4.75 -2.63
C GLY A 156 7.61 -6.25 -2.68
N TYR A 157 6.66 -7.09 -3.13
CA TYR A 157 6.89 -8.52 -3.30
C TYR A 157 7.63 -8.82 -4.60
N CYS A 158 8.46 -9.85 -4.55
CA CYS A 158 9.21 -10.28 -5.69
C CYS A 158 8.38 -11.12 -6.63
N VAL A 159 8.37 -10.71 -7.89
CA VAL A 159 7.61 -11.39 -8.92
C VAL A 159 8.38 -11.55 -10.21
N ASN A 160 8.09 -12.63 -10.93
CA ASN A 160 8.47 -12.82 -12.32
C ASN A 160 7.26 -12.54 -13.23
N THR A 161 7.32 -11.47 -14.01
CA THR A 161 6.25 -11.07 -14.94
C THR A 161 6.09 -11.99 -16.15
N SER A 162 6.90 -13.04 -16.26
CA SER A 162 6.81 -14.09 -17.27
C SER A 162 6.15 -15.37 -16.77
N VAL A 163 5.83 -15.49 -15.48
CA VAL A 163 5.15 -16.68 -14.91
C VAL A 163 3.79 -16.26 -14.34
N GLY A 164 2.71 -16.88 -14.84
CA GLY A 164 1.34 -16.54 -14.46
C GLY A 164 0.71 -17.39 -13.36
N SER A 165 1.47 -18.32 -12.79
CA SER A 165 0.97 -19.21 -11.74
C SER A 165 1.02 -18.56 -10.37
N LEU A 166 -0.10 -18.64 -9.64
CA LEU A 166 -0.24 -18.23 -8.24
C LEU A 166 -0.30 -19.46 -7.31
N GLU A 167 0.11 -20.64 -7.78
CA GLU A 167 0.09 -21.88 -6.98
C GLU A 167 0.90 -21.76 -5.68
N SER A 168 1.98 -20.96 -5.66
CA SER A 168 2.77 -20.73 -4.44
C SER A 168 1.95 -20.06 -3.34
N TRP A 169 0.98 -19.21 -3.68
CA TRP A 169 0.05 -18.62 -2.73
C TRP A 169 -0.96 -19.66 -2.24
N ALA A 170 -1.50 -20.48 -3.14
CA ALA A 170 -2.43 -21.54 -2.78
C ALA A 170 -1.82 -22.52 -1.77
N ARG A 171 -0.57 -22.97 -1.99
CA ARG A 171 0.16 -23.84 -1.06
C ARG A 171 0.35 -23.27 0.35
N GLN A 172 0.13 -21.97 0.54
CA GLN A 172 0.26 -21.29 1.84
C GLN A 172 -1.09 -20.98 2.49
N GLY A 173 -2.20 -21.48 1.93
CA GLY A 173 -3.53 -21.27 2.47
C GLY A 173 -4.35 -20.18 1.78
N VAL A 174 -3.98 -19.77 0.55
CA VAL A 174 -4.79 -18.84 -0.25
C VAL A 174 -5.78 -19.59 -1.12
N LEU A 175 -7.05 -19.56 -0.76
CA LEU A 175 -8.12 -20.20 -1.53
C LEU A 175 -8.47 -19.32 -2.74
N LEU A 176 -7.91 -19.66 -3.91
CA LEU A 176 -8.14 -18.99 -5.20
C LEU A 176 -9.46 -19.46 -5.84
N LEU A 177 -10.59 -18.94 -5.34
CA LEU A 177 -11.92 -19.45 -5.64
C LEU A 177 -12.67 -18.59 -6.67
N ASN A 178 -13.44 -19.22 -7.56
CA ASN A 178 -14.39 -18.52 -8.44
C ASN A 178 -15.84 -18.70 -7.96
N LYS A 179 -16.70 -17.71 -8.23
CA LYS A 179 -18.15 -17.80 -7.94
C LYS A 179 -18.85 -18.83 -8.83
N ALA A 180 -18.42 -19.01 -10.07
CA ALA A 180 -18.72 -20.19 -10.87
C ALA A 180 -17.44 -20.98 -11.10
N LEU A 181 -17.47 -22.30 -10.92
CA LEU A 181 -16.26 -23.12 -11.06
C LEU A 181 -16.04 -23.62 -12.49
N THR A 182 -17.02 -23.42 -13.38
CA THR A 182 -16.90 -23.74 -14.80
C THR A 182 -17.49 -22.63 -15.66
N LEU A 183 -17.18 -22.63 -16.96
CA LEU A 183 -17.84 -21.83 -17.99
C LEU A 183 -17.81 -22.55 -19.34
N VAL A 184 -18.65 -22.11 -20.26
CA VAL A 184 -18.59 -22.46 -21.68
C VAL A 184 -17.55 -21.57 -22.35
N HIS A 185 -16.65 -22.14 -23.15
CA HIS A 185 -15.57 -21.43 -23.82
C HIS A 185 -16.02 -20.08 -24.40
N ASN A 186 -15.26 -19.04 -24.09
CA ASN A 186 -15.49 -17.66 -24.53
C ASN A 186 -16.83 -17.04 -24.12
N LYS A 187 -17.62 -17.67 -23.23
CA LYS A 187 -18.92 -17.18 -22.76
C LYS A 187 -18.89 -16.90 -21.25
N ILE A 188 -18.34 -15.73 -20.90
CA ILE A 188 -18.24 -15.24 -19.51
C ILE A 188 -19.63 -15.29 -18.84
N GLY A 189 -19.68 -15.80 -17.61
CA GLY A 189 -20.89 -15.89 -16.81
C GLY A 189 -21.87 -17.01 -17.19
N SER A 190 -21.53 -17.88 -18.15
CA SER A 190 -22.47 -18.90 -18.66
C SER A 190 -23.01 -19.85 -17.58
N HIS A 191 -22.24 -20.12 -16.53
CA HIS A 191 -22.60 -21.03 -15.45
C HIS A 191 -22.76 -20.34 -14.08
N LEU A 192 -22.89 -19.00 -14.05
CA LEU A 192 -23.12 -18.29 -12.78
C LEU A 192 -24.41 -18.73 -12.08
N SER A 193 -25.47 -19.02 -12.83
CA SER A 193 -26.71 -19.55 -12.27
C SER A 193 -26.56 -21.00 -11.80
N LEU A 194 -25.81 -21.82 -12.55
CA LEU A 194 -25.55 -23.22 -12.24
C LEU A 194 -24.83 -23.39 -10.90
N TRP A 195 -23.82 -22.58 -10.64
CA TRP A 195 -23.00 -22.65 -9.42
C TRP A 195 -23.54 -21.80 -8.26
N LYS A 196 -24.61 -21.03 -8.47
CA LYS A 196 -25.11 -20.06 -7.49
C LYS A 196 -25.34 -20.66 -6.10
N ASP A 197 -26.01 -21.81 -6.03
CA ASP A 197 -26.40 -22.41 -4.75
C ASP A 197 -25.19 -23.06 -4.06
N PHE A 198 -24.34 -23.77 -4.81
CA PHE A 198 -23.07 -24.28 -4.30
C PHE A 198 -22.21 -23.15 -3.71
N SER A 199 -22.05 -22.06 -4.45
CA SER A 199 -21.24 -20.91 -4.03
C SER A 199 -21.83 -20.20 -2.81
N ASN A 200 -23.16 -20.19 -2.64
CA ASN A 200 -23.78 -19.68 -1.41
C ASN A 200 -23.51 -20.61 -0.22
N GLU A 201 -23.63 -21.93 -0.41
CA GLU A 201 -23.44 -22.89 0.68
C GLU A 201 -21.98 -23.00 1.12
N ILE A 202 -21.03 -22.98 0.19
CA ILE A 202 -19.61 -22.98 0.57
C ILE A 202 -19.22 -21.70 1.32
N MET A 203 -19.77 -20.54 0.94
CA MET A 203 -19.54 -19.30 1.69
C MET A 203 -20.10 -19.36 3.10
N LYS A 204 -21.29 -19.95 3.30
CA LYS A 204 -21.84 -20.18 4.64
C LYS A 204 -20.95 -21.10 5.46
N TYR A 205 -20.53 -22.22 4.86
CA TYR A 205 -19.61 -23.17 5.49
C TYR A 205 -18.29 -22.50 5.89
N ILE A 206 -17.72 -21.64 5.05
CA ILE A 206 -16.52 -20.86 5.39
C ILE A 206 -16.78 -19.94 6.60
N ASN A 207 -17.89 -19.20 6.62
CA ASN A 207 -18.21 -18.32 7.76
C ASN A 207 -18.37 -19.10 9.07
N GLU A 208 -18.99 -20.27 9.02
CA GLU A 208 -19.33 -21.06 10.20
C GLU A 208 -18.12 -21.85 10.70
N GLU A 209 -17.50 -22.63 9.82
CA GLU A 209 -16.57 -23.71 10.20
C GLU A 209 -15.09 -23.33 10.09
N ILE A 210 -14.73 -22.36 9.24
CA ILE A 210 -13.32 -22.06 8.95
C ILE A 210 -12.77 -20.97 9.87
N ASN A 211 -11.49 -21.08 10.23
CA ASN A 211 -10.77 -20.09 11.03
C ASN A 211 -10.80 -18.66 10.42
N PRO A 212 -10.70 -17.59 11.22
CA PRO A 212 -10.69 -16.19 10.77
C PRO A 212 -9.75 -15.93 9.59
N SER A 213 -10.29 -15.50 8.45
CA SER A 213 -9.56 -15.37 7.18
C SER A 213 -9.77 -14.01 6.52
N VAL A 214 -8.88 -13.66 5.59
CA VAL A 214 -8.97 -12.44 4.78
C VAL A 214 -9.66 -12.71 3.44
N TRP A 215 -10.64 -11.89 3.08
CA TRP A 215 -11.34 -11.95 1.81
C TRP A 215 -10.91 -10.79 0.92
N ILE A 216 -10.28 -11.09 -0.20
CA ILE A 216 -9.85 -10.10 -1.19
C ILE A 216 -10.88 -10.08 -2.32
N LEU A 217 -11.60 -8.96 -2.42
CA LEU A 217 -12.74 -8.80 -3.31
C LEU A 217 -12.49 -7.71 -4.37
N TRP A 218 -12.22 -8.15 -5.60
CA TRP A 218 -11.93 -7.29 -6.74
C TRP A 218 -13.13 -7.13 -7.68
N GLY A 219 -13.52 -5.88 -7.94
CA GLY A 219 -14.64 -5.57 -8.84
C GLY A 219 -16.03 -5.71 -8.18
N SER A 220 -17.08 -5.31 -8.92
CA SER A 220 -18.45 -5.25 -8.40
C SER A 220 -19.02 -6.62 -8.01
N GLU A 221 -18.77 -7.65 -8.81
CA GLU A 221 -19.25 -9.01 -8.54
C GLU A 221 -18.70 -9.57 -7.23
N ALA A 222 -17.39 -9.52 -7.03
CA ALA A 222 -16.78 -9.97 -5.78
C ALA A 222 -17.23 -9.08 -4.60
N LYS A 223 -17.27 -7.76 -4.77
CA LYS A 223 -17.74 -6.82 -3.72
C LYS A 223 -19.19 -7.09 -3.30
N SER A 224 -20.05 -7.57 -4.19
CA SER A 224 -21.45 -7.90 -3.85
C SER A 224 -21.55 -8.99 -2.78
N LEU A 225 -20.51 -9.82 -2.62
CA LEU A 225 -20.42 -10.88 -1.62
C LEU A 225 -20.18 -10.36 -0.21
N GLU A 226 -19.75 -9.11 -0.06
CA GLU A 226 -19.44 -8.49 1.25
C GLU A 226 -20.58 -8.63 2.27
N LYS A 227 -21.84 -8.57 1.82
CA LYS A 227 -23.01 -8.70 2.70
C LYS A 227 -23.21 -10.11 3.27
N LYS A 228 -22.52 -11.10 2.70
CA LYS A 228 -22.61 -12.51 3.08
C LYS A 228 -21.41 -12.97 3.90
N ILE A 229 -20.43 -12.10 4.16
CA ILE A 229 -19.22 -12.44 4.93
C ILE A 229 -19.41 -11.93 6.36
N ASP A 230 -19.18 -12.78 7.35
CA ASP A 230 -19.21 -12.37 8.75
C ASP A 230 -18.00 -11.49 9.08
N LYS A 231 -18.22 -10.17 9.11
CA LYS A 231 -17.17 -9.17 9.38
C LYS A 231 -16.70 -9.15 10.84
N SER A 232 -17.40 -9.84 11.76
CA SER A 232 -16.93 -10.01 13.13
C SER A 232 -15.79 -11.05 13.20
N LYS A 233 -15.80 -12.00 12.27
CA LYS A 233 -14.84 -13.10 12.16
C LYS A 233 -13.78 -12.87 11.09
N HIS A 234 -14.18 -12.39 9.92
CA HIS A 234 -13.31 -12.24 8.74
C HIS A 234 -12.97 -10.78 8.46
N TYR A 235 -11.83 -10.58 7.78
CA TYR A 235 -11.45 -9.27 7.25
C TYR A 235 -11.67 -9.21 5.75
N ILE A 236 -12.01 -8.02 5.24
CA ILE A 236 -12.32 -7.83 3.83
C ILE A 236 -11.44 -6.70 3.29
N VAL A 237 -10.62 -7.01 2.28
CA VAL A 237 -9.91 -6.02 1.47
C VAL A 237 -10.58 -5.93 0.11
N LYS A 238 -10.89 -4.72 -0.35
CA LYS A 238 -11.70 -4.50 -1.55
C LYS A 238 -11.00 -3.55 -2.51
N GLY A 239 -11.16 -3.79 -3.81
CA GLY A 239 -10.61 -2.90 -4.83
C GLY A 239 -11.30 -3.00 -6.19
N GLY A 240 -10.76 -2.29 -7.19
CA GLY A 240 -11.20 -2.39 -8.58
C GLY A 240 -11.05 -3.81 -9.13
N HIS A 241 -11.58 -4.09 -10.32
CA HIS A 241 -11.29 -5.37 -10.97
C HIS A 241 -9.94 -5.27 -11.70
N PRO A 242 -9.07 -6.28 -11.66
CA PRO A 242 -7.81 -6.29 -12.43
C PRO A 242 -8.00 -6.34 -13.96
N SER A 243 -9.23 -6.24 -14.48
CA SER A 243 -9.48 -6.38 -15.91
C SER A 243 -9.04 -5.10 -16.63
N PRO A 244 -8.44 -5.19 -17.83
CA PRO A 244 -8.09 -4.00 -18.61
C PRO A 244 -9.31 -3.15 -19.00
N ARG A 245 -10.52 -3.73 -18.97
CA ARG A 245 -11.78 -3.01 -19.19
C ARG A 245 -12.17 -2.09 -18.02
N ALA A 246 -11.56 -2.29 -16.84
CA ALA A 246 -11.74 -1.43 -15.68
C ALA A 246 -10.57 -0.43 -15.57
N PRO A 247 -10.82 0.80 -15.06
CA PRO A 247 -9.75 1.77 -14.82
C PRO A 247 -8.68 1.18 -13.90
N GLY A 248 -7.44 1.06 -14.40
CA GLY A 248 -6.32 0.44 -13.66
C GLY A 248 -6.09 1.09 -12.30
N ARG A 249 -6.21 2.42 -12.23
CA ARG A 249 -6.14 3.22 -11.00
C ARG A 249 -7.11 2.82 -9.87
N LYS A 250 -8.18 2.07 -10.20
CA LYS A 250 -9.10 1.56 -9.17
C LYS A 250 -8.63 0.22 -8.60
N PHE A 251 -7.78 -0.51 -9.31
CA PHE A 251 -7.27 -1.82 -8.91
C PHE A 251 -5.89 -1.71 -8.26
N PHE A 252 -4.95 -0.99 -8.85
CA PHE A 252 -3.64 -0.80 -8.25
C PHE A 252 -3.72 0.07 -6.99
N CYS A 253 -2.68 0.00 -6.17
CA CYS A 253 -2.50 0.88 -5.01
C CYS A 253 -3.50 0.65 -3.88
N GLN A 254 -3.83 -0.61 -3.59
CA GLN A 254 -4.83 -0.93 -2.56
C GLN A 254 -4.27 -1.80 -1.43
N ASN A 255 -2.97 -2.12 -1.45
CA ASN A 255 -2.26 -2.91 -0.44
C ASN A 255 -2.99 -4.22 -0.05
N TYR A 256 -3.45 -4.97 -1.04
CA TYR A 256 -4.23 -6.19 -0.80
C TYR A 256 -3.44 -7.21 0.02
N PHE A 257 -2.15 -7.36 -0.27
CA PHE A 257 -1.32 -8.44 0.23
C PHE A 257 -0.70 -8.09 1.59
N THR A 258 -0.14 -6.88 1.69
CA THR A 258 0.44 -6.36 2.94
C THR A 258 -0.62 -6.24 4.03
N CYS A 259 -1.80 -5.71 3.73
CA CYS A 259 -2.85 -5.56 4.74
C CYS A 259 -3.55 -6.87 5.10
N SER A 260 -3.56 -7.84 4.18
CA SER A 260 -3.90 -9.21 4.53
C SER A 260 -2.93 -9.76 5.58
N ASN A 261 -1.62 -9.58 5.38
CA ASN A 261 -0.61 -10.06 6.31
C ASN A 261 -0.67 -9.36 7.67
N GLU A 262 -0.89 -8.04 7.71
CA GLU A 262 -1.07 -7.31 8.97
C GLU A 262 -2.25 -7.85 9.78
N TRP A 263 -3.41 -8.02 9.14
CA TRP A 263 -4.57 -8.56 9.82
C TRP A 263 -4.37 -10.02 10.27
N LEU A 264 -3.75 -10.85 9.43
CA LEU A 264 -3.45 -12.24 9.78
C LEU A 264 -2.48 -12.34 10.95
N CYS A 265 -1.45 -11.48 11.00
CA CYS A 265 -0.56 -11.33 12.15
C CYS A 265 -1.37 -10.96 13.41
N ALA A 266 -2.24 -9.95 13.34
CA ALA A 266 -3.09 -9.55 14.46
C ALA A 266 -4.04 -10.65 14.95
N LYS A 267 -4.41 -11.59 14.08
CA LYS A 267 -5.22 -12.78 14.40
C LYS A 267 -4.41 -14.04 14.71
N LYS A 268 -3.08 -13.94 14.81
CA LYS A 268 -2.16 -15.07 15.06
C LYS A 268 -2.33 -16.22 14.06
N ARG A 269 -2.66 -15.89 12.81
CA ARG A 269 -2.78 -16.86 11.71
C ARG A 269 -1.47 -17.03 10.93
N GLY A 270 -0.42 -16.28 11.28
CA GLY A 270 0.83 -16.19 10.53
C GLY A 270 0.64 -15.44 9.20
N THR A 271 1.74 -15.12 8.52
CA THR A 271 1.69 -14.42 7.22
C THR A 271 1.58 -15.37 6.04
N ILE A 272 1.32 -14.79 4.87
CA ILE A 272 1.47 -15.42 3.55
C ILE A 272 2.70 -14.78 2.89
N ASP A 273 3.62 -15.59 2.39
CA ASP A 273 4.67 -15.13 1.50
C ASP A 273 4.07 -14.88 0.11
N TRP A 274 3.81 -13.60 -0.19
CA TRP A 274 3.26 -13.20 -1.49
C TRP A 274 4.33 -13.11 -2.60
N ASN A 275 5.59 -13.46 -2.34
CA ASN A 275 6.60 -13.60 -3.39
C ASN A 275 6.20 -14.72 -4.37
N LEU A 276 6.35 -14.45 -5.66
CA LEU A 276 6.15 -15.42 -6.75
C LEU A 276 7.50 -16.00 -7.25
N VAL A 277 8.61 -15.55 -6.67
CA VAL A 277 9.96 -16.11 -6.89
C VAL A 277 10.75 -16.19 -5.58
N PRO A 278 11.66 -17.16 -5.42
CA PRO A 278 12.49 -17.26 -4.22
C PRO A 278 13.38 -16.03 -3.97
N LEU A 279 13.63 -15.74 -2.70
CA LEU A 279 14.57 -14.72 -2.24
C LEU A 279 16.02 -15.23 -2.26
N PRO A 280 17.05 -14.37 -2.38
CA PRO A 280 16.97 -12.96 -2.74
C PRO A 280 16.59 -12.85 -4.21
N CYS A 281 15.63 -11.99 -4.48
CA CYS A 281 15.28 -11.66 -5.85
C CYS A 281 16.51 -10.98 -6.40
N LYS A 282 17.03 -11.48 -7.53
CA LYS A 282 17.85 -10.61 -8.36
C LYS A 282 16.98 -9.38 -8.52
N LYS A 283 17.36 -8.25 -7.91
CA LYS A 283 16.92 -6.98 -8.42
C LYS A 283 17.19 -7.16 -9.91
N HIS A 284 16.15 -7.10 -10.74
CA HIS A 284 16.42 -6.41 -11.98
C HIS A 284 16.97 -5.09 -11.45
N ALA A 285 18.30 -4.97 -11.47
CA ALA A 285 18.89 -3.69 -11.62
C ALA A 285 18.13 -3.18 -12.83
N SER A 286 17.12 -2.35 -12.58
CA SER A 286 16.96 -1.21 -13.44
C SER A 286 18.41 -0.77 -13.64
N ARG A 287 18.89 -0.78 -14.87
CA ARG A 287 20.24 -0.33 -15.19
C ARG A 287 20.49 1.14 -14.77
N LEU A 288 19.60 1.72 -13.96
CA LEU A 288 19.61 3.01 -13.30
C LEU A 288 20.44 3.04 -12.01
N PHE A 289 20.75 1.90 -11.37
CA PHE A 289 21.55 1.90 -10.13
C PHE A 289 22.72 0.92 -10.21
N THR A 290 23.72 1.24 -11.02
CA THR A 290 25.16 0.96 -10.79
C THR A 290 25.94 1.37 -12.06
N ARG A 291 26.30 2.65 -12.18
CA ARG A 291 27.44 3.04 -13.01
C ARG A 291 28.52 3.60 -12.09
N LYS A 292 29.41 2.72 -11.63
CA LYS A 292 30.75 3.12 -11.21
C LYS A 292 31.43 3.76 -12.42
N TYR A 293 32.09 4.88 -12.16
CA TYR A 293 33.13 5.52 -12.96
C TYR A 293 33.93 4.54 -13.83
N SER A 294 33.86 4.68 -15.16
CA SER A 294 34.95 4.56 -16.18
C SER A 294 34.42 4.34 -17.61
N ASP A 295 34.41 5.41 -18.41
CA ASP A 295 34.63 5.54 -19.88
C ASP A 295 33.74 4.78 -20.94
N PRO A 296 33.80 5.11 -22.26
CA PRO A 296 32.59 5.49 -23.02
C PRO A 296 32.23 4.57 -24.21
N GLY A 297 30.97 4.67 -24.65
CA GLY A 297 30.53 4.23 -25.99
C GLY A 297 29.60 3.01 -26.00
N PHE A 298 28.30 3.26 -26.08
CA PHE A 298 27.37 2.68 -27.08
C PHE A 298 25.93 3.12 -26.75
N TYR A 299 25.22 3.62 -27.77
CA TYR A 299 23.81 3.96 -27.76
C TYR A 299 22.98 2.76 -28.25
N GLU A 300 21.88 2.46 -27.58
CA GLU A 300 20.61 2.02 -28.20
C GLU A 300 19.49 2.17 -27.17
N GLY A 301 18.35 2.72 -27.62
CA GLY A 301 17.38 3.46 -26.81
C GLY A 301 16.28 2.64 -26.14
N ASP A 302 15.80 3.17 -25.02
CA ASP A 302 14.47 2.99 -24.44
C ASP A 302 14.18 4.24 -23.58
N ASP A 303 13.18 5.01 -23.98
CA ASP A 303 12.90 6.37 -23.53
C ASP A 303 12.20 6.43 -22.15
N CYS A 304 12.98 6.81 -21.14
CA CYS A 304 12.59 7.78 -20.12
C CYS A 304 13.77 8.74 -19.98
N LEU A 305 13.65 9.92 -20.60
CA LEU A 305 14.70 10.93 -20.67
C LEU A 305 15.07 11.40 -19.25
N VAL A 306 16.23 10.92 -18.79
CA VAL A 306 16.92 11.45 -17.61
C VAL A 306 17.39 12.86 -17.97
N TRP A 307 16.84 13.87 -17.30
CA TRP A 307 17.48 15.18 -17.26
C TRP A 307 18.86 15.03 -16.62
N LYS A 308 19.92 15.24 -17.40
CA LYS A 308 21.25 15.50 -16.88
C LYS A 308 21.18 16.76 -16.04
N LYS A 309 21.43 16.61 -14.74
CA LYS A 309 21.82 17.69 -13.83
C LYS A 309 22.93 18.51 -14.50
N SER A 310 22.63 19.74 -14.89
CA SER A 310 23.61 20.82 -14.84
C SER A 310 24.11 20.88 -13.39
N GLY A 311 25.41 20.62 -13.22
CA GLY A 311 25.99 20.31 -11.92
C GLY A 311 25.83 21.44 -10.92
N PHE A 312 25.25 21.12 -9.76
CA PHE A 312 25.57 21.76 -8.51
C PHE A 312 26.25 20.73 -7.62
N VAL A 313 27.56 20.88 -7.48
CA VAL A 313 28.37 20.23 -6.47
C VAL A 313 28.36 21.16 -5.26
N PHE A 314 27.84 20.71 -4.12
CA PHE A 314 28.20 21.29 -2.84
C PHE A 314 29.71 21.09 -2.64
N SER A 315 30.48 22.15 -2.85
CA SER A 315 31.90 22.20 -2.58
C SER A 315 32.11 22.97 -1.28
N ARG A 316 32.59 22.27 -0.24
CA ARG A 316 33.23 22.96 0.89
C ARG A 316 34.36 23.84 0.35
N ARG A 317 34.33 25.11 0.73
CA ARG A 317 35.35 26.17 0.57
C ARG A 317 36.68 25.70 -0.03
N ASN A 318 36.99 26.18 -1.23
CA ASN A 318 38.33 26.65 -1.60
C ASN A 318 38.23 27.56 -2.84
N GLU A 319 38.89 28.71 -2.73
CA GLU A 319 38.95 29.82 -3.69
C GLU A 319 39.38 29.37 -5.09
N VAL A 320 38.62 29.74 -6.13
CA VAL A 320 39.16 30.03 -7.48
C VAL A 320 38.31 31.12 -8.15
N HIS A 321 38.92 32.29 -8.36
CA HIS A 321 38.43 33.34 -9.24
C HIS A 321 38.35 32.84 -10.69
N CYS A 322 37.20 33.01 -11.34
CA CYS A 322 37.13 33.26 -12.78
C CYS A 322 35.91 34.13 -13.13
N SER A 323 36.23 35.27 -13.72
CA SER A 323 35.39 36.37 -14.18
C SER A 323 34.58 36.04 -15.43
N PHE A 324 33.29 36.36 -15.46
CA PHE A 324 32.60 36.99 -16.59
C PHE A 324 31.27 37.62 -16.14
N LEU A 325 31.21 38.95 -16.25
CA LEU A 325 30.10 39.92 -16.23
C LEU A 325 28.80 39.56 -15.46
N GLY A 326 28.65 40.16 -14.27
CA GLY A 326 27.43 40.19 -13.45
C GLY A 326 27.65 40.33 -11.93
N GLY A 327 28.85 40.73 -11.48
CA GLY A 327 29.33 40.56 -10.09
C GLY A 327 28.73 41.43 -8.98
N LYS A 328 27.65 42.18 -9.22
CA LYS A 328 26.96 42.97 -8.17
C LYS A 328 25.60 42.42 -7.77
N GLN A 329 24.90 41.70 -8.65
CA GLN A 329 23.57 41.16 -8.36
C GLN A 329 23.62 39.80 -7.65
N LYS A 330 24.52 38.90 -8.04
CA LYS A 330 24.61 37.56 -7.42
C LYS A 330 25.06 37.62 -5.95
N ALA A 331 26.07 38.44 -5.64
CA ALA A 331 26.55 38.62 -4.26
C ALA A 331 25.51 39.29 -3.35
N ALA A 332 24.63 40.15 -3.88
CA ALA A 332 23.57 40.80 -3.12
C ALA A 332 22.38 39.86 -2.86
N VAL A 333 22.10 38.94 -3.80
CA VAL A 333 21.09 37.89 -3.63
C VAL A 333 21.57 36.85 -2.61
N ASP A 334 22.83 36.43 -2.68
CA ASP A 334 23.42 35.49 -1.74
C ASP A 334 23.51 36.10 -0.32
N SER A 335 23.88 37.39 -0.17
CA SER A 335 23.94 38.05 1.15
C SER A 335 22.58 38.33 1.78
N HIS A 336 21.57 38.70 0.97
CA HIS A 336 20.20 38.95 1.48
C HIS A 336 19.54 37.65 1.97
N PHE A 337 19.88 36.52 1.34
CA PHE A 337 19.40 35.21 1.77
C PHE A 337 19.98 34.79 3.11
N ASP A 338 21.30 34.94 3.29
CA ASP A 338 21.99 34.71 4.57
C ASP A 338 21.39 35.59 5.70
N ASP A 339 21.08 36.86 5.40
CA ASP A 339 20.45 37.78 6.37
C ASP A 339 19.04 37.33 6.80
N CYS A 340 18.26 36.73 5.89
CA CYS A 340 16.93 36.20 6.20
C CYS A 340 16.99 34.89 6.99
N GLU A 341 17.94 34.00 6.69
CA GLU A 341 18.11 32.74 7.42
C GLU A 341 18.44 33.02 8.90
N ASP A 342 19.43 33.90 9.15
CA ASP A 342 19.80 34.33 10.50
C ASP A 342 18.63 35.02 11.25
N LEU A 343 17.84 35.83 10.54
CA LEU A 343 16.66 36.48 11.11
C LEU A 343 15.57 35.49 11.48
N LEU A 344 15.26 34.52 10.60
CA LEU A 344 14.23 33.52 10.85
C LEU A 344 14.60 32.59 12.02
N GLU A 345 15.89 32.32 12.26
CA GLU A 345 16.34 31.53 13.41
C GLU A 345 16.16 32.27 14.76
N THR A 346 16.21 33.60 14.76
CA THR A 346 16.21 34.41 16.00
C THR A 346 14.90 35.15 16.25
N ALA A 347 14.04 35.27 15.25
CA ALA A 347 12.76 35.96 15.37
C ALA A 347 11.80 35.23 16.32
N THR A 348 11.02 36.02 17.07
CA THR A 348 9.95 35.55 17.95
C THR A 348 8.69 36.37 17.73
N TYR A 349 7.53 35.84 18.12
CA TYR A 349 6.26 36.59 18.04
C TYR A 349 6.23 37.86 18.90
N GLN A 350 7.16 38.02 19.86
CA GLN A 350 7.32 39.23 20.67
C GLN A 350 8.20 40.29 20.00
N THR A 351 9.04 39.89 19.04
CA THR A 351 10.03 40.78 18.42
C THR A 351 9.66 41.17 17.00
N HIS A 352 8.94 40.30 16.28
CA HIS A 352 8.62 40.46 14.88
C HIS A 352 7.20 39.97 14.57
N THR A 353 6.65 40.49 13.49
CA THR A 353 5.38 40.06 12.90
C THR A 353 5.61 39.33 11.57
N LEU A 354 4.64 38.52 11.12
CA LEU A 354 4.75 37.85 9.81
C LEU A 354 4.82 38.86 8.66
N MET A 355 4.11 39.98 8.78
CA MET A 355 4.18 41.08 7.81
C MET A 355 5.57 41.70 7.71
N GLU A 356 6.24 41.95 8.84
CA GLU A 356 7.60 42.49 8.83
C GLU A 356 8.57 41.51 8.17
N LEU A 357 8.51 40.23 8.53
CA LEU A 357 9.38 39.21 7.94
C LEU A 357 9.21 39.15 6.41
N LEU A 358 7.97 39.08 5.92
CA LEU A 358 7.70 38.95 4.48
C LEU A 358 7.97 40.22 3.70
N TYR A 359 7.59 41.41 4.20
CA TYR A 359 7.51 42.62 3.37
C TYR A 359 8.44 43.75 3.81
N THR A 360 8.90 43.77 5.07
CA THR A 360 9.89 44.75 5.54
C THR A 360 11.31 44.20 5.37
N PHE A 361 11.55 42.98 5.83
CA PHE A 361 12.84 42.29 5.69
C PHE A 361 12.95 41.49 4.39
N ASN A 362 11.86 41.38 3.64
CA ASN A 362 11.80 40.70 2.34
C ASN A 362 12.26 39.23 2.41
N CYS A 363 11.87 38.52 3.46
CA CYS A 363 12.12 37.10 3.66
C CYS A 363 10.98 36.24 3.10
N LYS A 364 10.58 36.53 1.85
CA LYS A 364 9.60 35.72 1.13
C LYS A 364 10.23 34.39 0.71
N PRO A 365 9.48 33.28 0.73
CA PRO A 365 9.99 32.01 0.25
C PRO A 365 10.45 32.07 -1.21
N LEU A 366 11.66 31.57 -1.46
CA LEU A 366 12.31 31.64 -2.77
C LEU A 366 11.46 30.94 -3.85
N GLY A 367 11.22 31.65 -4.96
CA GLY A 367 10.40 31.16 -6.08
C GLY A 367 8.90 31.33 -5.87
N TRP A 368 8.44 31.69 -4.66
CA TRP A 368 7.04 31.99 -4.35
C TRP A 368 6.74 33.49 -4.31
N GLU A 369 7.68 34.36 -4.71
CA GLU A 369 7.49 35.81 -4.70
C GLU A 369 6.26 36.20 -5.50
N GLY A 370 6.03 35.57 -6.67
CA GLY A 370 4.83 35.80 -7.47
C GLY A 370 3.51 35.45 -6.78
N PHE A 371 3.51 34.59 -5.76
CA PHE A 371 2.36 34.30 -4.91
C PHE A 371 2.22 35.33 -3.78
N PHE A 372 3.30 35.55 -3.02
CA PHE A 372 3.29 36.47 -1.87
C PHE A 372 3.15 37.94 -2.27
N ASP A 373 3.55 38.33 -3.48
CA ASP A 373 3.39 39.69 -4.00
C ASP A 373 1.98 39.99 -4.55
N ARG A 374 1.08 38.99 -4.57
CA ARG A 374 -0.31 39.24 -4.97
C ARG A 374 -0.99 40.12 -3.94
N ALA A 375 -1.68 41.16 -4.39
CA ALA A 375 -2.36 42.12 -3.52
C ALA A 375 -3.37 41.47 -2.56
N ASP A 376 -4.08 40.43 -3.00
CA ASP A 376 -5.02 39.70 -2.14
C ASP A 376 -4.30 38.86 -1.08
N VAL A 377 -3.18 38.23 -1.41
CA VAL A 377 -2.35 37.48 -0.46
C VAL A 377 -1.70 38.43 0.56
N MET A 378 -1.22 39.60 0.14
CA MET A 378 -0.71 40.63 1.04
C MET A 378 -1.79 41.06 2.05
N GLN A 379 -3.01 41.32 1.58
CA GLN A 379 -4.13 41.68 2.46
C GLN A 379 -4.51 40.56 3.43
N MET A 380 -4.51 39.29 2.98
CA MET A 380 -4.71 38.15 3.86
C MET A 380 -3.61 38.10 4.94
N MET A 381 -2.35 38.33 4.54
CA MET A 381 -1.22 38.31 5.47
C MET A 381 -1.26 39.45 6.50
N GLU A 382 -1.78 40.62 6.15
CA GLU A 382 -2.03 41.70 7.12
C GLU A 382 -2.96 41.22 8.23
N VAL A 383 -4.13 40.70 7.86
CA VAL A 383 -5.14 40.20 8.82
C VAL A 383 -4.59 39.05 9.66
N ILE A 384 -3.93 38.07 9.02
CA ILE A 384 -3.35 36.90 9.69
C ILE A 384 -2.27 37.34 10.70
N SER A 385 -1.39 38.25 10.28
CA SER A 385 -0.30 38.74 11.12
C SER A 385 -0.80 39.55 12.30
N GLU A 386 -1.81 40.41 12.12
CA GLU A 386 -2.44 41.17 13.20
C GLU A 386 -3.11 40.25 14.23
N GLN A 387 -3.86 39.24 13.77
CA GLN A 387 -4.52 38.28 14.68
C GLN A 387 -3.49 37.47 15.48
N ILE A 388 -2.46 36.92 14.83
CA ILE A 388 -1.40 36.16 15.51
C ILE A 388 -0.63 37.06 16.50
N GLN A 389 -0.40 38.32 16.16
CA GLN A 389 0.22 39.28 17.08
C GLN A 389 -0.68 39.55 18.29
N TYR A 390 -1.98 39.73 18.07
CA TYR A 390 -2.95 39.88 19.16
C TYR A 390 -2.93 38.66 20.10
N ASP A 391 -3.02 37.45 19.55
CA ASP A 391 -3.03 36.22 20.32
C ASP A 391 -1.73 36.04 21.13
N SER A 392 -0.58 36.36 20.51
CA SER A 392 0.72 36.18 21.16
C SER A 392 1.14 37.27 22.14
N GLN A 393 0.73 38.53 21.92
CA GLN A 393 1.20 39.68 22.72
C GLN A 393 0.13 40.23 23.67
N VAL A 394 -1.15 40.20 23.28
CA VAL A 394 -2.26 40.74 24.08
C VAL A 394 -2.83 39.65 24.97
N GLU A 395 -3.24 38.53 24.37
CA GLU A 395 -3.74 37.36 25.12
C GLU A 395 -2.59 36.55 25.74
N ASN A 396 -1.35 36.80 25.30
CA ASN A 396 -0.13 36.14 25.78
C ASN A 396 -0.18 34.62 25.63
N TYR A 397 -0.81 34.14 24.55
CA TYR A 397 -0.82 32.74 24.16
C TYR A 397 0.50 32.34 23.51
N GLY A 398 0.95 31.11 23.78
CA GLY A 398 2.01 30.49 23.00
C GLY A 398 1.48 30.10 21.63
N ILE A 399 2.21 30.42 20.57
CA ILE A 399 1.83 30.09 19.18
C ILE A 399 2.83 29.10 18.61
N ASN A 400 2.35 28.09 17.90
CA ASN A 400 3.16 27.11 17.18
C ASN A 400 2.97 27.25 15.66
N PRO A 401 3.99 26.95 14.83
CA PRO A 401 5.41 26.80 15.21
C PRO A 401 6.01 28.17 15.60
N ASP A 402 7.30 28.19 15.94
CA ASP A 402 8.06 29.45 16.03
C ASP A 402 7.92 30.26 14.75
N ILE A 403 7.88 31.59 14.86
CA ILE A 403 7.50 32.49 13.76
C ILE A 403 8.35 32.28 12.49
N GLY A 404 9.65 32.00 12.64
CA GLY A 404 10.55 31.74 11.51
C GLY A 404 10.25 30.45 10.75
N ASN A 405 9.54 29.51 11.37
CA ASN A 405 9.18 28.22 10.76
C ASN A 405 7.81 28.23 10.08
N VAL A 406 7.02 29.31 10.19
CA VAL A 406 5.64 29.35 9.65
C VAL A 406 5.57 29.05 8.16
N PHE A 407 6.54 29.54 7.38
CA PHE A 407 6.61 29.33 5.92
C PHE A 407 7.65 28.30 5.50
N ARG A 408 8.18 27.49 6.43
CA ARG A 408 9.30 26.57 6.15
C ARG A 408 9.03 25.60 4.99
N ALA A 409 7.80 25.09 4.85
CA ALA A 409 7.44 24.24 3.71
C ALA A 409 7.67 24.94 2.35
N PHE A 410 7.29 26.22 2.24
CA PHE A 410 7.51 27.02 1.03
C PHE A 410 8.99 27.35 0.81
N ASN A 411 9.74 27.58 1.90
CA ASN A 411 11.20 27.82 1.82
C ASN A 411 11.96 26.61 1.29
N MET A 412 11.48 25.40 1.57
CA MET A 412 12.16 24.16 1.17
C MET A 412 11.79 23.69 -0.24
N VAL A 413 10.61 24.05 -0.75
CA VAL A 413 10.09 23.54 -2.02
C VAL A 413 9.58 24.69 -2.87
N SER A 414 10.36 25.06 -3.88
CA SER A 414 9.97 26.05 -4.88
C SER A 414 8.84 25.50 -5.81
N PRO A 415 8.07 26.37 -6.48
CA PRO A 415 7.03 25.93 -7.41
C PRO A 415 7.54 25.04 -8.56
N GLU A 416 8.78 25.24 -8.99
CA GLU A 416 9.41 24.48 -10.08
C GLU A 416 9.73 23.03 -9.66
N GLU A 417 10.24 22.89 -8.44
CA GLU A 417 10.68 21.61 -7.85
C GLU A 417 9.53 20.79 -7.27
N LEU A 418 8.36 21.39 -7.05
CA LEU A 418 7.19 20.73 -6.47
C LEU A 418 6.76 19.49 -7.28
N ARG A 419 6.82 18.31 -6.66
CA ARG A 419 6.40 17.02 -7.23
C ARG A 419 5.19 16.45 -6.52
N ALA A 420 5.08 16.65 -5.22
CA ALA A 420 3.92 16.23 -4.44
C ALA A 420 3.57 17.24 -3.34
N VAL A 421 2.33 17.20 -2.89
CA VAL A 421 1.83 17.95 -1.74
C VAL A 421 1.20 16.95 -0.77
N ILE A 422 1.62 16.98 0.49
CA ILE A 422 0.94 16.25 1.57
C ILE A 422 0.24 17.31 2.41
N LEU A 423 -1.10 17.26 2.45
CA LEU A 423 -1.89 18.21 3.23
C LEU A 423 -2.19 17.65 4.63
N GLY A 424 -1.61 18.30 5.64
CA GLY A 424 -1.99 18.16 7.05
C GLY A 424 -3.07 19.17 7.45
N GLN A 425 -3.54 19.09 8.70
CA GLN A 425 -4.59 19.97 9.23
C GLN A 425 -3.98 21.25 9.82
N ASP A 426 -3.26 21.11 10.92
CA ASP A 426 -2.64 22.16 11.70
C ASP A 426 -1.27 21.69 12.23
N PRO A 427 -0.41 22.60 12.73
CA PRO A 427 0.87 22.21 13.34
C PRO A 427 0.70 21.26 14.54
N ALA A 428 1.80 20.72 15.06
CA ALA A 428 1.72 19.97 16.32
C ALA A 428 1.28 20.91 17.46
N PRO A 429 0.27 20.53 18.28
CA PRO A 429 -0.27 21.42 19.30
C PRO A 429 0.66 21.65 20.49
N GLN A 430 1.57 20.71 20.77
CA GLN A 430 2.47 20.80 21.91
C GLN A 430 3.63 21.79 21.66
N PRO A 431 4.05 22.58 22.66
CA PRO A 431 5.14 23.54 22.51
C PRO A 431 6.44 22.89 22.01
N GLY A 432 7.12 23.51 21.05
CA GLY A 432 8.43 23.07 20.54
C GLY A 432 8.42 21.86 19.60
N LEU A 433 7.27 21.25 19.32
CA LEU A 433 7.20 20.09 18.40
C LEU A 433 6.94 20.47 16.94
N ALA A 434 6.31 21.63 16.70
CA ALA A 434 5.93 22.07 15.37
C ALA A 434 7.14 22.61 14.61
N THR A 435 7.47 21.97 13.49
CA THR A 435 8.67 22.29 12.70
C THR A 435 8.40 23.19 11.50
N GLY A 436 7.14 23.56 11.25
CA GLY A 436 6.72 24.23 10.00
C GLY A 436 6.48 23.30 8.82
N LEU A 437 6.68 21.99 9.01
CA LEU A 437 6.44 20.95 7.99
C LEU A 437 5.36 19.99 8.49
N ALA A 438 4.30 19.79 7.70
CA ALA A 438 3.23 18.86 8.04
C ALA A 438 3.79 17.44 8.28
N PHE A 439 3.36 16.82 9.39
CA PHE A 439 3.79 15.48 9.82
C PHE A 439 5.29 15.29 10.09
N SER A 440 6.13 16.33 10.03
CA SER A 440 7.55 16.22 10.41
C SER A 440 7.76 16.67 11.85
N LEU A 441 8.53 15.90 12.61
CA LEU A 441 8.92 16.22 13.98
C LEU A 441 10.32 16.83 14.03
N ASP A 442 10.60 17.48 15.16
CA ASP A 442 11.96 17.83 15.54
C ASP A 442 12.79 16.56 15.81
N PRO A 443 14.10 16.52 15.47
CA PRO A 443 14.94 15.34 15.69
C PRO A 443 15.01 14.85 17.15
N SER A 444 14.70 15.70 18.13
CA SER A 444 14.70 15.35 19.56
C SER A 444 13.46 14.59 20.02
N VAL A 445 12.42 14.48 19.18
CA VAL A 445 11.10 13.97 19.54
C VAL A 445 10.92 12.53 19.05
N ASP A 446 10.59 11.60 19.95
CA ASP A 446 10.28 10.22 19.54
C ASP A 446 8.89 10.18 18.88
N PRO A 447 8.76 9.70 17.63
CA PRO A 447 7.47 9.52 16.97
C PRO A 447 6.43 8.72 17.76
N SER A 448 6.84 7.84 18.69
CA SER A 448 5.86 7.12 19.54
C SER A 448 5.00 8.04 20.40
N GLU A 449 5.47 9.25 20.69
CA GLU A 449 4.72 10.28 21.43
C GLU A 449 3.74 11.05 20.52
N VAL A 450 3.90 10.94 19.20
CA VAL A 450 3.05 11.60 18.19
C VAL A 450 2.46 10.56 17.23
N PRO A 451 1.35 9.88 17.61
CA PRO A 451 0.83 8.72 16.89
C PRO A 451 0.51 8.94 15.42
N SER A 452 0.15 10.16 15.01
CA SER A 452 -0.09 10.49 13.60
C SER A 452 1.19 10.36 12.76
N VAL A 453 2.30 10.94 13.21
CA VAL A 453 3.58 10.86 12.51
C VAL A 453 4.12 9.44 12.48
N GLN A 454 4.05 8.74 13.62
CA GLN A 454 4.44 7.32 13.68
C GLN A 454 3.73 6.49 12.61
N ARG A 455 2.43 6.70 12.42
CA ARG A 455 1.65 5.97 11.40
C ARG A 455 2.07 6.33 9.99
N VAL A 456 2.40 7.58 9.68
CA VAL A 456 2.94 7.98 8.37
C VAL A 456 4.24 7.24 8.06
N ILE A 457 5.15 7.14 9.02
CA ILE A 457 6.41 6.40 8.89
C ILE A 457 6.14 4.89 8.70
N LEU A 458 5.20 4.34 9.47
CA LEU A 458 4.82 2.93 9.35
C LEU A 458 4.18 2.62 7.99
N GLU A 459 3.34 3.48 7.43
CA GLU A 459 2.79 3.28 6.08
C GLU A 459 3.90 3.34 5.02
N ALA A 460 4.90 4.22 5.18
CA ALA A 460 6.07 4.22 4.29
C ALA A 460 6.87 2.91 4.43
N ARG A 461 7.10 2.44 5.65
CA ARG A 461 7.74 1.14 5.90
C ARG A 461 6.97 -0.01 5.25
N ASN A 462 5.64 0.01 5.36
CA ASN A 462 4.75 -1.00 4.77
C ASN A 462 4.76 -0.98 3.24
N GLY A 463 5.01 0.18 2.64
CA GLY A 463 5.29 0.34 1.20
C GLY A 463 6.68 -0.15 0.78
N GLY A 464 7.49 -0.69 1.70
CA GLY A 464 8.83 -1.21 1.43
C GLY A 464 9.94 -0.16 1.43
N TYR A 465 9.66 1.05 1.92
CA TYR A 465 10.65 2.12 2.03
C TYR A 465 11.49 1.98 3.30
N CYS A 466 12.76 2.36 3.20
CA CYS A 466 13.70 2.34 4.30
C CYS A 466 13.50 3.54 5.21
N VAL A 467 12.98 3.26 6.41
CA VAL A 467 12.71 4.26 7.44
C VAL A 467 13.14 3.73 8.81
N ASN A 468 13.43 4.64 9.74
CA ASN A 468 13.54 4.32 11.16
C ASN A 468 12.21 4.67 11.83
N ALA A 469 11.54 3.70 12.46
CA ALA A 469 10.24 3.95 13.11
C ALA A 469 10.33 4.91 14.32
N SER A 470 11.54 5.28 14.71
CA SER A 470 11.85 6.22 15.79
C SER A 470 12.41 7.55 15.31
N ASP A 471 12.37 7.80 14.00
CA ASP A 471 12.79 9.07 13.41
C ASP A 471 11.60 9.74 12.72
N GLY A 472 11.18 10.88 13.27
CA GLY A 472 10.04 11.67 12.82
C GLY A 472 10.35 12.69 11.74
N VAL A 473 11.60 12.77 11.29
CA VAL A 473 12.07 13.88 10.47
C VAL A 473 11.81 13.58 8.99
N LEU A 474 10.92 14.35 8.37
CA LEU A 474 10.51 14.19 6.97
C LEU A 474 11.20 15.19 6.01
N VAL A 475 12.24 15.90 6.48
CA VAL A 475 13.02 16.88 5.70
C VAL A 475 13.47 16.31 4.35
N LYS A 476 13.90 15.05 4.31
CA LYS A 476 14.33 14.38 3.07
C LYS A 476 13.23 14.30 2.00
N TRP A 477 11.97 14.20 2.40
CA TRP A 477 10.86 14.24 1.43
C TRP A 477 10.70 15.64 0.85
N ALA A 478 10.85 16.69 1.67
CA ALA A 478 10.82 18.06 1.18
C ALA A 478 11.98 18.34 0.19
N GLU A 479 13.18 17.84 0.46
CA GLU A 479 14.33 17.90 -0.48
C GLU A 479 14.06 17.20 -1.83
N GLU A 480 13.14 16.22 -1.88
CA GLU A 480 12.69 15.55 -3.10
C GLU A 480 11.49 16.26 -3.78
N GLY A 481 11.13 17.45 -3.32
CA GLY A 481 10.04 18.27 -3.87
C GLY A 481 8.66 17.93 -3.30
N VAL A 482 8.59 17.41 -2.08
CA VAL A 482 7.32 17.16 -1.37
C VAL A 482 6.97 18.35 -0.48
N LEU A 483 5.98 19.15 -0.88
CA LEU A 483 5.47 20.25 -0.07
C LEU A 483 4.64 19.69 1.11
N LEU A 484 5.22 19.70 2.30
CA LEU A 484 4.58 19.25 3.55
C LEU A 484 3.78 20.40 4.19
N LEU A 485 2.59 20.65 3.67
CA LEU A 485 1.78 21.84 4.00
C LEU A 485 0.62 21.50 4.93
N ASN A 486 0.41 22.29 5.99
CA ASN A 486 -0.82 22.23 6.78
C ASN A 486 -1.86 23.19 6.22
N THR A 487 -3.15 22.89 6.41
CA THR A 487 -4.24 23.79 6.01
C THR A 487 -4.33 25.05 6.87
N ALA A 488 -3.83 25.00 8.10
CA ALA A 488 -3.46 26.16 8.91
C ALA A 488 -1.96 26.12 9.22
N LEU A 489 -1.27 27.26 9.10
CA LEU A 489 0.18 27.32 9.27
C LEU A 489 0.59 27.64 10.71
N THR A 490 -0.36 28.10 11.54
CA THR A 490 -0.16 28.32 12.98
C THR A 490 -1.32 27.74 13.80
N LEU A 491 -1.13 27.63 15.11
CA LEU A 491 -2.17 27.36 16.11
C LEU A 491 -1.77 27.97 17.47
N ILE A 492 -2.75 28.18 18.35
CA ILE A 492 -2.55 28.43 19.78
C ILE A 492 -2.17 27.11 20.47
N GLN A 493 -1.07 27.11 21.23
CA GLN A 493 -0.51 25.93 21.89
C GLN A 493 -1.56 25.18 22.70
N ASN A 494 -1.65 23.86 22.46
CA ASN A 494 -2.63 22.93 23.03
C ASN A 494 -4.09 23.15 22.62
N GLU A 495 -4.37 24.04 21.64
CA GLU A 495 -5.71 24.31 21.13
C GLU A 495 -5.80 23.96 19.63
N ILE A 496 -6.04 22.68 19.36
CA ILE A 496 -6.16 22.11 18.02
C ILE A 496 -7.23 22.86 17.23
N GLY A 497 -6.87 23.31 16.03
CA GLY A 497 -7.77 23.97 15.11
C GLY A 497 -8.06 25.45 15.38
N SER A 498 -7.45 26.06 16.40
CA SER A 498 -7.66 27.48 16.78
C SER A 498 -7.52 28.49 15.63
N HIS A 499 -6.60 28.26 14.68
CA HIS A 499 -6.40 29.16 13.53
C HIS A 499 -6.83 28.56 12.18
N LEU A 500 -7.72 27.55 12.15
CA LEU A 500 -8.17 26.96 10.89
C LEU A 500 -8.87 27.97 9.98
N GLU A 501 -9.84 28.71 10.52
CA GLU A 501 -10.57 29.73 9.75
C GLU A 501 -9.67 30.90 9.33
N LEU A 502 -8.66 31.23 10.14
CA LEU A 502 -7.72 32.32 9.87
C LEU A 502 -6.88 32.06 8.60
N TRP A 503 -6.46 30.81 8.39
CA TRP A 503 -5.60 30.43 7.27
C TRP A 503 -6.34 29.91 6.03
N GLU A 504 -7.64 29.63 6.13
CA GLU A 504 -8.41 28.96 5.07
C GLU A 504 -8.26 29.64 3.69
N ASN A 505 -8.44 30.96 3.65
CA ASN A 505 -8.34 31.74 2.40
C ASN A 505 -6.91 31.75 1.83
N PHE A 506 -5.89 31.82 2.70
CA PHE A 506 -4.49 31.78 2.27
C PHE A 506 -4.14 30.42 1.65
N THR A 507 -4.52 29.33 2.33
CA THR A 507 -4.29 27.97 1.83
C THR A 507 -5.03 27.73 0.52
N GLN A 508 -6.27 28.19 0.40
CA GLN A 508 -7.03 28.12 -0.85
C GLN A 508 -6.31 28.88 -1.98
N ALA A 509 -5.84 30.10 -1.73
CA ALA A 509 -5.08 30.87 -2.71
C ALA A 509 -3.76 30.20 -3.12
N ALA A 510 -3.08 29.51 -2.19
CA ALA A 510 -1.87 28.75 -2.47
C ALA A 510 -2.14 27.52 -3.36
N ILE A 511 -3.27 26.84 -3.17
CA ILE A 511 -3.72 25.73 -4.03
C ILE A 511 -4.01 26.25 -5.44
N ASP A 512 -4.72 27.37 -5.55
CA ASP A 512 -5.04 27.99 -6.84
C ASP A 512 -3.78 28.43 -7.59
N TYR A 513 -2.83 29.06 -6.89
CA TYR A 513 -1.53 29.39 -7.46
C TYR A 513 -0.78 28.14 -7.91
N THR A 514 -0.84 27.05 -7.15
CA THR A 514 -0.21 25.78 -7.50
C THR A 514 -0.81 25.18 -8.77
N ASN A 515 -2.14 25.18 -8.90
CA ASN A 515 -2.84 24.72 -10.11
C ASN A 515 -2.36 25.45 -11.36
N GLU A 516 -2.10 26.75 -11.27
CA GLU A 516 -1.72 27.57 -12.42
C GLU A 516 -0.22 27.50 -12.71
N ASN A 517 0.62 27.62 -11.67
CA ASN A 517 2.03 27.99 -11.82
C ASN A 517 3.02 26.86 -11.56
N THR A 518 2.56 25.64 -11.22
CA THR A 518 3.45 24.48 -11.03
C THR A 518 3.35 23.47 -12.14
N ASN A 519 4.25 22.50 -12.16
CA ASN A 519 4.13 21.32 -13.03
C ASN A 519 3.12 20.31 -12.46
N PRO A 520 2.66 19.32 -13.27
CA PRO A 520 1.84 18.21 -12.77
C PRO A 520 2.44 17.58 -11.50
N SER A 521 1.61 17.46 -10.47
CA SER A 521 2.02 17.01 -9.13
C SER A 521 0.98 16.10 -8.48
N VAL A 522 1.40 15.37 -7.45
CA VAL A 522 0.54 14.44 -6.69
C VAL A 522 0.11 15.07 -5.37
N TRP A 523 -1.19 15.08 -5.09
CA TRP A 523 -1.77 15.58 -3.84
C TRP A 523 -2.23 14.42 -2.98
N ILE A 524 -1.68 14.32 -1.77
CA ILE A 524 -2.02 13.28 -0.79
C ILE A 524 -2.88 13.90 0.30
N LEU A 525 -4.15 13.52 0.33
CA LEU A 525 -5.19 14.12 1.18
C LEU A 525 -5.63 13.12 2.26
N TRP A 526 -5.16 13.34 3.48
CA TRP A 526 -5.48 12.50 4.64
C TRP A 526 -6.49 13.19 5.56
N GLY A 527 -7.61 12.55 5.83
CA GLY A 527 -8.66 13.10 6.70
C GLY A 527 -9.67 14.02 6.00
N SER A 528 -10.72 14.42 6.73
CA SER A 528 -11.80 15.26 6.19
C SER A 528 -11.35 16.66 5.80
N HIS A 529 -10.49 17.29 6.59
CA HIS A 529 -9.98 18.65 6.34
C HIS A 529 -9.20 18.72 5.02
N ALA A 530 -8.20 17.85 4.83
CA ALA A 530 -7.46 17.80 3.56
C ALA A 530 -8.36 17.42 2.37
N LYS A 531 -9.33 16.51 2.56
CA LYS A 531 -10.28 16.13 1.51
C LYS A 531 -11.25 17.26 1.12
N ALA A 532 -11.49 18.24 1.98
CA ALA A 532 -12.37 19.37 1.65
C ALA A 532 -11.83 20.19 0.47
N PHE A 533 -10.50 20.27 0.33
CA PHE A 533 -9.82 20.93 -0.78
C PHE A 533 -9.78 20.11 -2.08
N GLU A 534 -10.32 18.88 -2.10
CA GLU A 534 -10.31 17.99 -3.27
C GLU A 534 -10.98 18.62 -4.52
N SER A 535 -11.98 19.50 -4.32
CA SER A 535 -12.65 20.21 -5.43
C SER A 535 -11.84 21.37 -6.00
N SER A 536 -10.91 21.92 -5.21
CA SER A 536 -10.08 23.06 -5.61
C SER A 536 -8.86 22.63 -6.43
N ILE A 537 -8.52 21.34 -6.45
CA ILE A 537 -7.36 20.81 -7.18
C ILE A 537 -7.75 20.46 -8.61
N ASP A 538 -7.04 21.01 -9.61
CA ASP A 538 -7.28 20.70 -11.02
C ASP A 538 -6.85 19.26 -11.36
N ARG A 539 -7.83 18.36 -11.40
CA ARG A 539 -7.63 16.92 -11.72
C ARG A 539 -7.24 16.66 -13.18
N SER A 540 -7.36 17.65 -14.07
CA SER A 540 -6.87 17.50 -15.45
C SER A 540 -5.35 17.55 -15.50
N LYS A 541 -4.74 18.26 -14.55
CA LYS A 541 -3.30 18.46 -14.40
C LYS A 541 -2.68 17.59 -13.30
N HIS A 542 -3.32 17.51 -12.14
CA HIS A 542 -2.79 16.87 -10.93
C HIS A 542 -3.42 15.50 -10.64
N TYR A 543 -2.75 14.71 -9.81
CA TYR A 543 -3.27 13.43 -9.31
C TYR A 543 -3.55 13.49 -7.82
N ILE A 544 -4.67 12.90 -7.40
CA ILE A 544 -5.11 12.93 -6.00
C ILE A 544 -5.12 11.51 -5.44
N LEU A 545 -4.39 11.32 -4.36
CA LEU A 545 -4.43 10.15 -3.48
C LEU A 545 -5.12 10.55 -2.18
N LYS A 546 -5.98 9.69 -1.65
CA LYS A 546 -6.75 10.01 -0.45
C LYS A 546 -6.96 8.81 0.45
N GLY A 547 -7.01 9.05 1.75
CA GLY A 547 -7.30 8.02 2.74
C GLY A 547 -7.68 8.61 4.09
N GLY A 548 -7.77 7.76 5.12
CA GLY A 548 -8.04 8.24 6.48
C GLY A 548 -6.97 9.22 6.96
N HIS A 549 -7.26 10.03 7.97
CA HIS A 549 -6.25 10.81 8.67
C HIS A 549 -5.38 9.84 9.51
N PRO A 550 -4.06 10.00 9.59
CA PRO A 550 -3.23 9.08 10.37
C PRO A 550 -3.61 9.02 11.86
N SER A 551 -4.12 10.10 12.46
CA SER A 551 -4.49 10.11 13.89
C SER A 551 -5.45 8.96 14.30
N PRO A 552 -5.15 8.23 15.39
CA PRO A 552 -6.05 7.21 15.96
C PRO A 552 -7.43 7.76 16.32
N ASN A 553 -7.51 9.02 16.73
CA ASN A 553 -8.72 9.67 17.22
C ASN A 553 -9.63 10.18 16.09
N ALA A 554 -9.20 10.03 14.84
CA ALA A 554 -9.93 10.39 13.64
C ALA A 554 -10.37 9.13 12.87
N ASP A 555 -10.35 9.17 11.54
CA ASP A 555 -10.64 8.04 10.68
C ASP A 555 -9.39 7.15 10.40
N GLY A 556 -8.44 7.12 11.34
CA GLY A 556 -7.13 6.45 11.18
C GLY A 556 -7.16 4.93 11.01
N LYS A 557 -8.29 4.28 11.30
CA LYS A 557 -8.54 2.89 10.87
C LYS A 557 -8.57 2.71 9.35
N TYR A 558 -8.71 3.80 8.60
CA TYR A 558 -8.69 3.83 7.14
C TYR A 558 -7.44 4.54 6.59
N PHE A 559 -6.43 4.84 7.42
CA PHE A 559 -5.20 5.51 6.98
C PHE A 559 -4.21 4.55 6.30
N PHE A 560 -3.96 3.40 6.91
CA PHE A 560 -3.09 2.38 6.35
C PHE A 560 -3.69 1.77 5.09
N CYS A 561 -2.85 1.09 4.30
CA CYS A 561 -3.28 0.24 3.18
C CYS A 561 -3.64 0.96 1.89
N HIS A 562 -3.00 2.10 1.56
CA HIS A 562 -3.32 2.83 0.32
C HIS A 562 -2.10 3.05 -0.60
N ASN A 563 -0.91 2.61 -0.19
CA ASN A 563 0.32 2.67 -0.98
C ASN A 563 0.63 4.08 -1.53
N TYR A 564 0.34 5.12 -0.75
CA TYR A 564 0.35 6.51 -1.23
C TYR A 564 1.65 6.86 -1.98
N PHE A 565 2.79 6.46 -1.40
CA PHE A 565 4.12 6.80 -1.86
C PHE A 565 4.51 6.12 -3.18
N ALA A 566 4.23 4.82 -3.34
CA ALA A 566 4.54 4.10 -4.57
C ALA A 566 3.69 4.64 -5.73
N CYS A 567 2.42 4.94 -5.44
CA CYS A 567 1.46 5.38 -6.45
C CYS A 567 1.69 6.83 -6.88
N ALA A 568 2.14 7.68 -5.94
CA ALA A 568 2.65 8.99 -6.29
C ALA A 568 3.84 8.86 -7.26
N SER A 569 4.79 7.98 -6.94
CA SER A 569 6.00 7.78 -7.74
C SER A 569 5.70 7.20 -9.13
N GLU A 570 4.79 6.23 -9.23
CA GLU A 570 4.37 5.63 -10.50
C GLU A 570 3.72 6.68 -11.40
N TRP A 571 2.77 7.45 -10.86
CA TRP A 571 2.10 8.51 -11.63
C TRP A 571 3.06 9.61 -12.08
N LEU A 572 3.99 10.02 -11.21
CA LEU A 572 5.01 11.02 -11.58
C LEU A 572 5.93 10.49 -12.68
N CYS A 573 6.30 9.20 -12.64
CA CYS A 573 7.07 8.55 -13.69
C CYS A 573 6.33 8.56 -15.03
N GLU A 574 5.03 8.22 -15.05
CA GLU A 574 4.17 8.29 -16.24
C GLU A 574 4.09 9.72 -16.83
N LYS A 575 4.21 10.74 -15.97
CA LYS A 575 4.23 12.16 -16.37
C LYS A 575 5.62 12.69 -16.71
N GLY A 576 6.66 11.85 -16.69
CA GLY A 576 8.04 12.26 -16.97
C GLY A 576 8.65 13.16 -15.88
N ARG A 577 8.10 13.16 -14.66
CA ARG A 577 8.55 13.98 -13.51
C ARG A 577 9.58 13.27 -12.63
N GLY A 578 9.92 12.01 -12.94
CA GLY A 578 10.79 11.17 -12.10
C GLY A 578 10.07 10.61 -10.88
N MET A 579 10.74 9.75 -10.12
CA MET A 579 10.22 9.19 -8.87
C MET A 579 10.69 10.03 -7.69
N ILE A 580 9.90 10.08 -6.62
CA ILE A 580 10.33 10.61 -5.32
C ILE A 580 11.05 9.50 -4.56
N ASP A 581 12.21 9.80 -3.99
CA ASP A 581 12.85 8.90 -3.04
C ASP A 581 12.18 9.03 -1.66
N TRP A 582 11.25 8.12 -1.37
CA TRP A 582 10.56 8.09 -0.07
C TRP A 582 11.37 7.41 1.04
N ASN A 583 12.61 6.97 0.79
CA ASN A 583 13.46 6.44 1.84
C ASN A 583 13.92 7.57 2.76
N LEU A 584 13.71 7.40 4.07
CA LEU A 584 14.26 8.30 5.08
C LEU A 584 15.68 7.88 5.51
N LEU A 585 16.13 6.70 5.10
CA LEU A 585 17.48 6.19 5.38
C LEU A 585 18.23 5.81 4.08
N PRO A 586 19.57 5.92 4.03
CA PRO A 586 20.36 5.53 2.88
C PRO A 586 20.25 4.03 2.53
N LEU A 587 20.26 3.71 1.23
CA LEU A 587 20.39 2.34 0.73
C LEU A 587 21.87 1.88 0.72
N PRO A 588 22.18 0.56 0.83
CA PRO A 588 21.26 -0.57 0.96
C PRO A 588 20.84 -0.82 2.42
N CYS A 589 19.56 -1.04 2.62
CA CYS A 589 19.02 -1.52 3.89
C CYS A 589 19.19 -3.04 3.94
N GLN A 590 19.85 -3.58 4.97
CA GLN A 590 20.09 -5.03 5.06
C GLN A 590 18.80 -5.80 5.36
N LYS A 591 18.59 -6.96 4.71
CA LYS A 591 17.64 -7.99 5.15
C LYS A 591 18.20 -8.71 6.38
N HIS A 592 17.91 -8.25 7.59
CA HIS A 592 18.11 -9.08 8.79
C HIS A 592 16.94 -8.92 9.77
N ALA A 593 16.61 -10.02 10.44
CA ALA A 593 15.41 -10.23 11.27
C ALA A 593 15.14 -9.05 12.21
N SER A 594 13.91 -8.52 12.15
CA SER A 594 13.55 -7.34 12.92
C SER A 594 13.48 -7.67 14.41
N ARG A 595 14.19 -6.87 15.22
CA ARG A 595 14.03 -6.82 16.68
C ARG A 595 12.95 -5.80 17.07
N LEU A 596 11.82 -5.81 16.36
CA LEU A 596 10.64 -4.98 16.69
C LEU A 596 9.92 -5.43 17.98
N TYR A 597 10.42 -6.49 18.62
CA TYR A 597 9.88 -7.08 19.84
C TYR A 597 9.98 -6.18 21.08
N HIS A 598 10.87 -5.18 21.10
CA HIS A 598 11.13 -4.40 22.32
C HIS A 598 10.37 -3.07 22.47
N ARG A 599 9.55 -2.63 21.49
CA ARG A 599 8.81 -1.35 21.60
C ARG A 599 7.29 -1.42 21.37
N ILE A 600 6.75 -2.61 21.16
CA ILE A 600 5.29 -2.85 21.10
C ILE A 600 4.69 -2.94 22.52
N TYR A 601 5.52 -2.90 23.58
CA TYR A 601 5.09 -3.03 24.97
C TYR A 601 4.57 -1.74 25.64
N GLU A 602 4.51 -0.60 24.93
CA GLU A 602 4.09 0.69 25.53
C GLU A 602 2.77 1.26 24.98
N ASP A 603 2.11 0.59 24.02
CA ASP A 603 0.72 0.90 23.62
C ASP A 603 -0.26 -0.11 24.27
N PRO A 604 -1.09 0.30 25.24
CA PRO A 604 -2.04 -0.59 25.93
C PRO A 604 -3.15 -1.19 25.02
N GLY A 605 -3.20 -0.85 23.72
CA GLY A 605 -4.25 -1.27 22.79
C GLY A 605 -3.97 -2.49 21.88
N TYR A 606 -2.76 -3.06 21.83
CA TYR A 606 -2.43 -4.12 20.86
C TYR A 606 -1.79 -5.36 21.51
N CYS A 607 -2.52 -6.49 21.47
CA CYS A 607 -2.23 -7.70 22.21
C CYS A 607 -0.91 -8.41 21.88
N ASN A 608 -0.24 -8.83 22.96
CA ASN A 608 0.63 -10.00 23.17
C ASN A 608 0.64 -11.12 22.09
N GLY A 609 1.82 -11.40 21.55
CA GLY A 609 2.29 -12.77 21.30
C GLY A 609 2.54 -13.16 19.83
N ASP A 610 3.83 -13.42 19.59
CA ASP A 610 4.51 -14.21 18.55
C ASP A 610 4.83 -13.58 17.17
N LEU A 611 6.09 -13.10 17.10
CA LEU A 611 7.01 -12.86 15.97
C LEU A 611 6.41 -12.74 14.53
N CYS A 612 6.24 -11.50 14.06
CA CYS A 612 6.12 -11.19 12.62
C CYS A 612 7.40 -10.45 12.15
N GLU A 613 8.17 -11.07 11.24
CA GLU A 613 9.34 -10.47 10.61
C GLU A 613 8.92 -9.47 9.52
N MET A 614 9.21 -8.18 9.69
CA MET A 614 9.23 -7.18 8.61
C MET A 614 10.36 -6.17 8.81
N TRP A 615 11.06 -5.91 7.72
CA TRP A 615 12.23 -5.06 7.46
C TRP A 615 12.46 -3.87 8.41
N TYR A 616 13.72 -3.70 8.83
CA TYR A 616 14.28 -2.58 9.61
C TYR A 616 15.64 -2.19 9.02
N CYS A 617 16.08 -0.95 9.22
CA CYS A 617 17.40 -0.47 8.84
C CYS A 617 18.15 -0.01 10.12
N PRO A 618 19.31 -0.58 10.46
CA PRO A 618 20.11 -0.09 11.58
C PRO A 618 20.84 1.17 11.13
N TYR A 619 20.49 2.31 11.72
CA TYR A 619 21.36 3.30 12.39
C TYR A 619 20.53 4.55 12.67
#